data_AF-A0A9P8TGJ8-F1
#
_entry.id   AF-A0A9P8TGJ8-F1
#
_cell.length_a   1.000
_cell.length_b   1.000
_cell.length_c   1.000
_cell.angle_alpha   90.00
_cell.angle_beta   90.00
_cell.angle_gamma   90.00
#
_symmetry.space_group_name_H-M   'P 1'
#
loop_
_entity.id
_entity.type
_entity.pdbx_description
1 polymer ?
#
loop_
_entity_poly.entity_id
_entity_poly.type
_entity_poly.pdbx_seq_one_letter_code
_entity_poly.pdbx_strand_id
1 'polypeptide(L)'
;MIIPYSILFQLPSVLASQNVNQESDPRKKIENKEISALFKRSGNCQFPSDKGMVAVQTSGKNAGWAMHSDQECTPGSWCPYACPPGQLINQWDPDVTSYTYPGSQWGGLWCNENGELEEKRNGGCCYSGTGTVVVKNQSGKNSAWCQTVLPGNEEMLIPTDVDAGGKATIAVPDPSYWASTASHFYINPPGVSVDEGCKWGSTSNPYGNWAPYVAGANQDSNKNTFVKIGWNPVYLEDSCPFKNTKPTWGIKITCDDESKCNGLPCEINPSKNGVNGIVGSGSSGAGGGDFCVVTAQNGATANIEVFDLDGSSDGSGSGSGSGSGSGSGSGSGSGSASASGSASASASASVHRKRGEGHVHKKRDNQITKTVYTTVVRDS
;
A
#
# COMPACT_ATOMS: atom_id res chain seq x y z
N MET A 1 37.97 54.16 -4.47
CA MET A 1 38.69 54.47 -5.71
C MET A 1 37.67 54.88 -6.78
N ILE A 2 37.35 56.17 -6.76
CA ILE A 2 37.07 57.13 -7.85
C ILE A 2 36.93 56.53 -9.29
N ILE A 3 35.67 56.54 -9.80
CA ILE A 3 35.15 57.30 -10.99
C ILE A 3 35.55 56.79 -12.43
N PRO A 4 34.73 57.05 -13.49
CA PRO A 4 33.65 56.19 -13.99
C PRO A 4 33.75 56.10 -15.55
N TYR A 5 32.69 55.81 -16.28
CA TYR A 5 32.42 56.59 -17.51
C TYR A 5 30.92 56.72 -17.74
N SER A 6 30.48 57.97 -17.75
CA SER A 6 29.15 58.47 -18.05
C SER A 6 28.82 58.32 -19.53
N ILE A 7 27.53 58.33 -19.88
CA ILE A 7 26.90 59.41 -20.67
C ILE A 7 25.38 59.23 -20.68
N LEU A 8 24.69 60.29 -20.25
CA LEU A 8 23.25 60.56 -20.37
C LEU A 8 22.85 60.74 -21.83
N PHE A 9 21.58 60.47 -22.18
CA PHE A 9 20.71 61.43 -22.88
C PHE A 9 19.21 61.15 -22.62
N GLN A 10 18.40 62.20 -22.75
CA GLN A 10 17.10 62.47 -22.15
C GLN A 10 15.86 61.83 -22.84
N LEU A 11 14.76 61.74 -22.06
CA LEU A 11 13.31 61.55 -22.40
C LEU A 11 12.72 62.71 -23.26
N PRO A 12 11.41 62.78 -23.64
CA PRO A 12 10.31 61.78 -23.83
C PRO A 12 9.54 61.95 -25.19
N SER A 13 8.54 61.08 -25.51
CA SER A 13 7.16 61.43 -25.97
C SER A 13 6.46 60.35 -26.85
N VAL A 14 5.46 59.67 -26.26
CA VAL A 14 4.04 59.53 -26.69
C VAL A 14 3.63 59.06 -28.13
N LEU A 15 2.80 57.98 -28.12
CA LEU A 15 1.75 57.49 -29.07
C LEU A 15 2.14 56.78 -30.41
N ALA A 16 1.82 55.49 -30.52
CA ALA A 16 0.65 54.97 -31.27
C ALA A 16 0.62 53.43 -31.36
N SER A 17 -0.59 52.89 -31.31
CA SER A 17 -0.99 51.48 -31.26
C SER A 17 -0.79 50.73 -32.58
N GLN A 18 -0.32 49.47 -32.55
CA GLN A 18 -0.63 48.47 -33.58
C GLN A 18 -0.77 47.06 -32.96
N ASN A 19 -2.00 46.56 -32.97
CA ASN A 19 -2.38 45.17 -32.75
C ASN A 19 -1.72 44.28 -33.80
N VAL A 20 -0.92 43.31 -33.37
CA VAL A 20 -0.52 42.18 -34.22
C VAL A 20 -1.53 41.06 -34.00
N ASN A 21 -2.52 41.00 -34.89
CA ASN A 21 -3.36 39.82 -35.05
C ASN A 21 -2.46 38.66 -35.54
N GLN A 22 -2.33 37.61 -34.73
CA GLN A 22 -1.83 36.34 -35.20
C GLN A 22 -2.90 35.71 -36.11
N GLU A 23 -2.65 35.74 -37.41
CA GLU A 23 -3.49 35.10 -38.42
C GLU A 23 -3.25 33.58 -38.36
N SER A 24 -4.25 32.85 -37.86
CA SER A 24 -4.24 31.39 -37.78
C SER A 24 -4.51 30.75 -39.15
N ASP A 25 -3.60 29.89 -39.60
CA ASP A 25 -3.70 29.09 -40.84
C ASP A 25 -5.06 28.34 -40.94
N PRO A 26 -5.89 28.61 -41.97
CA PRO A 26 -7.23 28.02 -42.11
C PRO A 26 -7.27 26.52 -42.36
N ARG A 27 -6.12 25.85 -42.57
CA ARG A 27 -6.08 24.42 -42.92
C ARG A 27 -6.22 23.45 -41.73
N LYS A 28 -6.41 23.94 -40.50
CA LYS A 28 -6.44 23.12 -39.27
C LYS A 28 -7.82 22.89 -38.62
N LYS A 29 -8.94 23.14 -39.33
CA LYS A 29 -10.30 22.92 -38.79
C LYS A 29 -11.17 22.11 -39.75
N ILE A 30 -11.79 21.05 -39.22
CA ILE A 30 -12.94 20.36 -39.81
C ILE A 30 -14.03 20.37 -38.74
N GLU A 31 -15.25 20.78 -39.09
CA GLU A 31 -16.41 20.85 -38.18
C GLU A 31 -16.15 21.59 -36.85
N ASN A 32 -15.56 22.79 -36.90
CA ASN A 32 -15.32 23.64 -35.72
C ASN A 32 -14.47 23.01 -34.60
N LYS A 33 -13.82 21.87 -34.83
CA LYS A 33 -12.82 21.30 -33.93
C LYS A 33 -11.41 21.45 -34.52
N GLU A 34 -10.48 21.86 -33.66
CA GLU A 34 -9.04 21.82 -33.93
C GLU A 34 -8.62 20.39 -34.28
N ILE A 35 -7.86 20.19 -35.36
CA ILE A 35 -7.33 18.87 -35.77
C ILE A 35 -6.45 18.24 -34.67
N SER A 36 -5.87 19.02 -33.77
CA SER A 36 -5.14 18.53 -32.58
C SER A 36 -6.04 17.74 -31.62
N ALA A 37 -7.35 18.05 -31.55
CA ALA A 37 -8.32 17.35 -30.72
C ALA A 37 -8.82 16.03 -31.34
N LEU A 38 -8.60 15.82 -32.64
CA LEU A 38 -9.01 14.60 -33.35
C LEU A 38 -7.93 13.50 -33.36
N PHE A 39 -6.67 13.85 -33.04
CA PHE A 39 -5.53 12.92 -32.97
C PHE A 39 -4.93 12.75 -31.58
N LYS A 40 -5.40 13.48 -30.54
CA LYS A 40 -5.09 13.15 -29.15
C LYS A 40 -5.83 11.87 -28.79
N ARG A 41 -5.14 10.74 -28.96
CA ARG A 41 -5.62 9.41 -28.60
C ARG A 41 -6.21 9.45 -27.19
N SER A 42 -7.41 8.90 -27.05
CA SER A 42 -8.06 8.44 -25.83
C SER A 42 -7.16 7.46 -25.06
N GLY A 43 -6.04 7.96 -24.52
CA GLY A 43 -5.04 7.20 -23.81
C GLY A 43 -5.20 7.40 -22.31
N ASN A 44 -5.10 6.29 -21.57
CA ASN A 44 -4.99 6.32 -20.11
C ASN A 44 -3.77 7.14 -19.70
N CYS A 45 -3.86 7.87 -18.60
CA CYS A 45 -2.73 8.60 -18.04
C CYS A 45 -1.66 7.61 -17.58
N GLN A 46 -0.47 7.71 -18.18
CA GLN A 46 0.64 6.81 -17.93
C GLN A 46 1.30 7.13 -16.60
N PHE A 47 1.68 6.08 -15.86
CA PHE A 47 2.42 6.25 -14.60
C PHE A 47 3.77 6.95 -14.86
N PRO A 48 4.06 8.11 -14.24
CA PRO A 48 5.29 8.84 -14.51
C PRO A 48 6.42 8.33 -13.61
N SER A 49 7.21 7.39 -14.15
CA SER A 49 8.32 6.72 -13.44
C SER A 49 9.49 7.63 -13.09
N ASP A 50 9.53 8.87 -13.60
CA ASP A 50 10.58 9.86 -13.40
C ASP A 50 10.33 10.80 -12.20
N LYS A 51 9.16 10.70 -11.54
CA LYS A 51 8.77 11.56 -10.41
C LYS A 51 9.13 11.02 -9.02
N GLY A 52 10.04 10.03 -8.95
CA GLY A 52 10.52 9.47 -7.68
C GLY A 52 9.47 8.66 -6.92
N MET A 53 8.43 8.19 -7.61
CA MET A 53 7.37 7.35 -7.08
C MET A 53 7.71 5.87 -7.25
N VAL A 54 7.07 5.02 -6.46
CA VAL A 54 7.20 3.57 -6.56
C VAL A 54 6.05 3.02 -7.40
N ALA A 55 6.34 2.18 -8.38
CA ALA A 55 5.31 1.52 -9.16
C ALA A 55 4.69 0.38 -8.35
N VAL A 56 3.36 0.40 -8.22
CA VAL A 56 2.57 -0.69 -7.63
C VAL A 56 2.11 -1.59 -8.77
N GLN A 57 2.50 -2.88 -8.77
CA GLN A 57 2.04 -3.91 -9.71
C GLN A 57 2.03 -3.45 -11.18
N THR A 58 3.14 -3.62 -11.90
CA THR A 58 3.29 -3.12 -13.27
C THR A 58 2.63 -3.99 -14.34
N SER A 59 2.24 -5.23 -14.02
CA SER A 59 1.67 -6.18 -14.97
C SER A 59 0.15 -6.06 -15.15
N GLY A 60 -0.53 -5.38 -14.22
CA GLY A 60 -1.97 -5.14 -14.28
C GLY A 60 -2.35 -3.94 -15.15
N LYS A 61 -3.66 -3.69 -15.24
CA LYS A 61 -4.22 -2.50 -15.90
C LYS A 61 -3.87 -1.19 -15.18
N ASN A 62 -3.60 -1.30 -13.87
CA ASN A 62 -3.15 -0.20 -13.05
C ASN A 62 -1.75 0.28 -13.44
N ALA A 63 -0.95 -0.54 -14.13
CA ALA A 63 0.29 -0.13 -14.80
C ALA A 63 1.25 0.71 -13.92
N GLY A 64 1.36 0.37 -12.63
CA GLY A 64 2.20 1.10 -11.67
C GLY A 64 1.46 2.07 -10.74
N TRP A 65 0.22 2.46 -11.07
CA TRP A 65 -0.62 3.25 -10.16
C TRP A 65 -1.02 2.43 -8.93
N ALA A 66 -1.15 3.09 -7.78
CA ALA A 66 -1.58 2.49 -6.53
C ALA A 66 -3.11 2.32 -6.51
N MET A 67 -3.60 1.55 -7.48
CA MET A 67 -4.99 1.22 -7.76
C MET A 67 -5.11 -0.30 -7.85
N HIS A 68 -6.33 -0.83 -7.76
CA HIS A 68 -6.54 -2.27 -7.93
C HIS A 68 -6.04 -2.72 -9.31
N SER A 69 -5.52 -3.95 -9.40
CA SER A 69 -4.86 -4.47 -10.62
C SER A 69 -5.69 -4.44 -11.91
N ASP A 70 -7.02 -4.32 -11.82
CA ASP A 70 -7.95 -4.23 -12.96
C ASP A 70 -8.46 -2.80 -13.25
N GLN A 71 -8.01 -1.81 -12.48
CA GLN A 71 -8.35 -0.40 -12.65
C GLN A 71 -7.35 0.30 -13.56
N GLU A 72 -7.80 1.36 -14.24
CA GLU A 72 -6.99 2.18 -15.12
C GLU A 72 -7.08 3.64 -14.68
N CYS A 73 -5.95 4.35 -14.68
CA CYS A 73 -5.93 5.81 -14.52
C CYS A 73 -6.42 6.46 -15.81
N THR A 74 -7.64 6.98 -15.80
CA THR A 74 -8.34 7.47 -17.00
C THR A 74 -8.55 8.98 -16.96
N PRO A 75 -8.71 9.65 -18.12
CA PRO A 75 -9.08 11.07 -18.17
C PRO A 75 -10.29 11.39 -17.29
N GLY A 76 -10.22 12.49 -16.54
CA GLY A 76 -11.27 12.91 -15.59
C GLY A 76 -11.24 12.17 -14.24
N SER A 77 -10.12 11.55 -13.86
CA SER A 77 -10.00 10.80 -12.62
C SER A 77 -8.74 11.15 -11.80
N TRP A 78 -8.82 10.86 -10.50
CA TRP A 78 -7.69 10.91 -9.58
C TRP A 78 -6.92 9.58 -9.63
N CYS A 79 -5.61 9.69 -9.75
CA CYS A 79 -4.71 8.54 -9.92
C CYS A 79 -3.74 8.45 -8.74
N PRO A 80 -4.10 7.66 -7.71
CA PRO A 80 -3.24 7.45 -6.56
C PRO A 80 -1.97 6.70 -6.92
N TYR A 81 -0.88 7.00 -6.22
CA TYR A 81 0.45 6.43 -6.44
C TYR A 81 1.12 6.10 -5.12
N ALA A 82 2.20 5.31 -5.18
CA ALA A 82 3.01 4.97 -4.02
C ALA A 82 4.24 5.88 -3.91
N CYS A 83 4.56 6.28 -2.69
CA CYS A 83 5.82 6.93 -2.35
C CYS A 83 6.81 5.92 -1.77
N PRO A 84 8.12 6.22 -1.81
CA PRO A 84 9.13 5.38 -1.16
C PRO A 84 8.84 5.13 0.33
N PRO A 85 9.36 4.05 0.93
CA PRO A 85 9.22 3.76 2.35
C PRO A 85 9.52 4.98 3.24
N GLY A 86 8.66 5.23 4.22
CA GLY A 86 8.77 6.39 5.12
C GLY A 86 8.14 7.67 4.59
N GLN A 87 7.67 7.70 3.35
CA GLN A 87 7.08 8.88 2.71
C GLN A 87 5.56 8.76 2.52
N LEU A 88 4.91 9.91 2.40
CA LEU A 88 3.49 10.07 2.16
C LEU A 88 3.28 10.75 0.81
N ILE A 89 2.13 10.50 0.17
CA ILE A 89 1.74 11.24 -1.02
C ILE A 89 1.54 12.71 -0.66
N ASN A 90 1.81 13.62 -1.59
CA ASN A 90 1.64 15.06 -1.42
C ASN A 90 0.60 15.64 -2.41
N GLN A 91 -0.03 14.82 -3.23
CA GLN A 91 -1.00 15.27 -4.23
C GLN A 91 -2.36 14.63 -3.93
N TRP A 92 -3.39 15.47 -3.94
CA TRP A 92 -4.80 15.15 -3.70
C TRP A 92 -5.63 16.42 -3.96
N ASP A 93 -6.96 16.30 -3.91
CA ASP A 93 -7.85 17.45 -4.06
C ASP A 93 -7.73 18.44 -2.88
N PRO A 94 -7.21 19.66 -3.09
CA PRO A 94 -7.01 20.61 -2.00
C PRO A 94 -8.32 21.05 -1.31
N ASP A 95 -9.47 20.90 -1.97
CA ASP A 95 -10.77 21.26 -1.41
C ASP A 95 -11.31 20.14 -0.49
N VAL A 96 -10.73 18.94 -0.53
CA VAL A 96 -11.10 17.83 0.35
C VAL A 96 -10.31 17.90 1.66
N THR A 97 -11.00 18.34 2.70
CA THR A 97 -10.45 18.51 4.06
C THR A 97 -10.99 17.53 5.09
N SER A 98 -11.84 16.58 4.66
CA SER A 98 -12.45 15.60 5.56
C SER A 98 -12.40 14.19 4.99
N TYR A 99 -12.41 13.20 5.87
CA TYR A 99 -12.54 11.79 5.52
C TYR A 99 -14.00 11.47 5.17
N THR A 100 -14.45 11.94 4.01
CA THR A 100 -15.82 11.71 3.52
C THR A 100 -15.80 11.26 2.07
N TYR A 101 -16.48 10.15 1.77
CA TYR A 101 -16.69 9.71 0.40
C TYR A 101 -17.64 10.67 -0.36
N PRO A 102 -17.37 11.00 -1.64
CA PRO A 102 -16.30 10.46 -2.48
C PRO A 102 -14.94 11.14 -2.32
N GLY A 103 -14.87 12.28 -1.63
CA GLY A 103 -13.64 13.06 -1.46
C GLY A 103 -12.46 12.26 -0.90
N SER A 104 -12.69 11.28 -0.02
CA SER A 104 -11.63 10.39 0.50
C SER A 104 -10.87 9.61 -0.57
N GLN A 105 -11.43 9.50 -1.78
CA GLN A 105 -10.81 8.81 -2.91
C GLN A 105 -10.04 9.74 -3.85
N TRP A 106 -10.09 11.06 -3.63
CA TRP A 106 -9.51 12.05 -4.52
C TRP A 106 -8.04 12.34 -4.19
N GLY A 107 -7.24 11.27 -4.14
CA GLY A 107 -5.81 11.30 -3.88
C GLY A 107 -4.98 11.03 -5.12
N GLY A 108 -3.74 11.49 -5.11
CA GLY A 108 -2.78 11.30 -6.20
C GLY A 108 -2.74 12.45 -7.20
N LEU A 109 -2.34 12.14 -8.43
CA LEU A 109 -2.30 13.10 -9.54
C LEU A 109 -3.66 13.16 -10.23
N TRP A 110 -4.07 14.33 -10.70
CA TRP A 110 -5.28 14.46 -11.49
C TRP A 110 -4.98 14.18 -12.97
N CYS A 111 -5.65 13.18 -13.55
CA CYS A 111 -5.61 12.94 -14.99
C CYS A 111 -6.68 13.80 -15.65
N ASN A 112 -6.28 14.87 -16.35
CA ASN A 112 -7.24 15.77 -16.99
C ASN A 112 -7.89 15.12 -18.23
N GLU A 113 -8.92 15.78 -18.78
CA GLU A 113 -9.68 15.29 -19.95
C GLU A 113 -8.82 15.07 -21.21
N ASN A 114 -7.63 15.67 -21.26
CA ASN A 114 -6.68 15.50 -22.37
C ASN A 114 -5.71 14.33 -22.15
N GLY A 115 -5.81 13.62 -21.02
CA GLY A 115 -4.85 12.57 -20.65
C GLY A 115 -3.52 13.11 -20.14
N GLU A 116 -3.50 14.36 -19.64
CA GLU A 116 -2.30 14.99 -19.06
C GLU A 116 -2.41 14.98 -17.52
N LEU A 117 -1.29 14.69 -16.85
CA LEU A 117 -1.23 14.63 -15.39
C LEU A 117 -0.99 16.01 -14.78
N GLU A 118 -1.79 16.34 -13.77
CA GLU A 118 -1.75 17.61 -13.04
C GLU A 118 -1.48 17.37 -11.55
N GLU A 119 -0.51 18.11 -11.02
CA GLU A 119 -0.31 18.30 -9.58
C GLU A 119 -1.28 19.38 -9.10
N LYS A 120 -2.02 19.10 -8.03
CA LYS A 120 -3.05 20.01 -7.48
C LYS A 120 -2.61 20.69 -6.18
N ARG A 121 -1.44 20.32 -5.65
CA ARG A 121 -0.83 20.90 -4.46
C ARG A 121 0.61 21.30 -4.75
N ASN A 122 1.10 22.28 -3.99
CA ASN A 122 2.49 22.72 -4.08
C ASN A 122 3.46 21.65 -3.55
N GLY A 123 4.66 21.59 -4.13
CA GLY A 123 5.70 20.61 -3.79
C GLY A 123 5.67 19.40 -4.71
N GLY A 124 6.59 18.44 -4.48
CA GLY A 124 6.68 17.23 -5.31
C GLY A 124 5.53 16.25 -5.08
N CYS A 125 5.65 15.04 -5.66
CA CYS A 125 4.68 13.95 -5.44
C CYS A 125 4.76 13.36 -4.04
N CYS A 126 5.94 13.29 -3.45
CA CYS A 126 6.15 12.62 -2.17
C CYS A 126 6.83 13.55 -1.17
N TYR A 127 6.51 13.36 0.11
CA TYR A 127 7.20 14.04 1.20
C TYR A 127 7.45 13.07 2.36
N SER A 128 8.50 13.33 3.14
CA SER A 128 8.86 12.46 4.27
C SER A 128 7.85 12.59 5.41
N GLY A 129 7.44 11.45 5.96
CA GLY A 129 6.74 11.43 7.26
C GLY A 129 7.69 11.83 8.39
N THR A 130 7.22 11.72 9.64
CA THR A 130 7.96 12.16 10.82
C THR A 130 9.23 11.34 11.10
N GLY A 131 9.34 10.14 10.52
CA GLY A 131 10.50 9.25 10.67
C GLY A 131 10.63 8.56 12.02
N THR A 132 9.58 8.57 12.84
CA THR A 132 9.63 8.09 14.24
C THR A 132 9.31 6.61 14.44
N VAL A 133 9.02 5.87 13.37
CA VAL A 133 8.76 4.43 13.45
C VAL A 133 9.61 3.65 12.45
N VAL A 134 10.32 2.64 12.96
CA VAL A 134 11.19 1.76 12.18
C VAL A 134 10.72 0.32 12.30
N VAL A 135 10.51 -0.36 11.19
CA VAL A 135 10.35 -1.81 11.17
C VAL A 135 11.72 -2.45 11.25
N LYS A 136 11.89 -3.42 12.16
CA LYS A 136 13.09 -4.25 12.29
C LYS A 136 12.69 -5.69 12.01
N ASN A 137 13.21 -6.27 10.93
CA ASN A 137 12.90 -7.64 10.59
C ASN A 137 13.94 -8.58 11.21
N GLN A 138 13.56 -9.28 12.28
CA GLN A 138 14.37 -10.29 12.96
C GLN A 138 14.02 -11.72 12.49
N SER A 139 13.09 -11.87 11.56
CA SER A 139 12.79 -13.17 10.94
C SER A 139 13.86 -13.55 9.89
N GLY A 140 13.91 -14.83 9.55
CA GLY A 140 14.87 -15.37 8.58
C GLY A 140 14.53 -15.09 7.10
N LYS A 141 13.42 -14.40 6.81
CA LYS A 141 12.95 -14.09 5.44
C LYS A 141 12.55 -12.63 5.34
N ASN A 142 12.30 -12.11 4.14
CA ASN A 142 11.81 -10.75 3.95
C ASN A 142 10.43 -10.55 4.61
N SER A 143 10.05 -9.32 4.91
CA SER A 143 8.73 -8.96 5.42
C SER A 143 8.14 -7.83 4.58
N ALA A 144 7.04 -8.13 3.88
CA ALA A 144 6.32 -7.16 3.05
C ALA A 144 5.22 -6.43 3.83
N TRP A 145 5.37 -5.11 3.92
CA TRP A 145 4.44 -4.20 4.58
C TRP A 145 3.71 -3.37 3.53
N CYS A 146 2.38 -3.34 3.59
CA CYS A 146 1.57 -2.73 2.56
C CYS A 146 0.72 -1.63 3.16
N GLN A 147 1.11 -0.38 2.88
CA GLN A 147 0.42 0.81 3.38
C GLN A 147 -0.87 1.05 2.61
N THR A 148 -1.90 1.50 3.33
CA THR A 148 -3.16 2.00 2.74
C THR A 148 -2.91 3.16 1.79
N VAL A 149 -3.51 3.09 0.62
CA VAL A 149 -3.62 4.19 -0.33
C VAL A 149 -4.65 5.19 0.19
N LEU A 150 -4.16 6.22 0.88
CA LEU A 150 -5.01 7.23 1.51
C LEU A 150 -4.39 8.63 1.36
N PRO A 151 -5.13 9.64 0.85
CA PRO A 151 -6.42 9.51 0.15
C PRO A 151 -6.32 8.62 -1.10
N GLY A 152 -7.40 7.92 -1.42
CA GLY A 152 -7.45 6.99 -2.54
C GLY A 152 -8.48 5.87 -2.35
N ASN A 153 -8.25 4.72 -3.00
CA ASN A 153 -9.18 3.58 -2.96
C ASN A 153 -9.17 2.81 -1.62
N GLU A 154 -8.33 3.22 -0.65
CA GLU A 154 -8.19 2.60 0.67
C GLU A 154 -7.70 1.13 0.65
N GLU A 155 -7.26 0.63 -0.50
CA GLU A 155 -6.56 -0.65 -0.57
C GLU A 155 -5.15 -0.50 0.00
N MET A 156 -4.61 -1.58 0.56
CA MET A 156 -3.27 -1.59 1.13
C MET A 156 -2.26 -2.10 0.10
N LEU A 157 -1.78 -1.17 -0.73
CA LEU A 157 -1.00 -1.48 -1.94
C LEU A 157 0.41 -0.89 -1.93
N ILE A 158 0.68 0.13 -1.12
CA ILE A 158 1.95 0.88 -1.15
C ILE A 158 3.02 0.06 -0.43
N PRO A 159 4.05 -0.45 -1.13
CA PRO A 159 4.93 -1.47 -0.58
C PRO A 159 6.08 -0.89 0.23
N THR A 160 6.45 -1.59 1.30
CA THR A 160 7.74 -1.50 1.98
C THR A 160 8.23 -2.92 2.20
N ASP A 161 9.32 -3.30 1.54
CA ASP A 161 9.97 -4.59 1.77
C ASP A 161 11.11 -4.42 2.77
N VAL A 162 11.20 -5.34 3.73
CA VAL A 162 12.25 -5.35 4.74
C VAL A 162 12.95 -6.69 4.71
N ASP A 163 14.19 -6.70 4.21
CA ASP A 163 15.03 -7.90 4.14
C ASP A 163 15.21 -8.57 5.51
N ALA A 164 15.57 -9.86 5.51
CA ALA A 164 15.92 -10.58 6.74
C ALA A 164 17.09 -9.88 7.46
N GLY A 165 16.94 -9.62 8.77
CA GLY A 165 17.90 -8.82 9.56
C GLY A 165 17.92 -7.33 9.24
N GLY A 166 17.09 -6.88 8.28
CA GLY A 166 17.03 -5.51 7.79
C GLY A 166 16.15 -4.59 8.63
N LYS A 167 16.12 -3.32 8.22
CA LYS A 167 15.24 -2.30 8.79
C LYS A 167 14.75 -1.32 7.74
N ALA A 168 13.54 -0.80 7.92
CA ALA A 168 12.99 0.26 7.09
C ALA A 168 12.16 1.23 7.93
N THR A 169 12.21 2.51 7.61
CA THR A 169 11.29 3.51 8.17
C THR A 169 9.94 3.37 7.47
N ILE A 170 8.85 3.33 8.23
CA ILE A 170 7.49 3.36 7.67
C ILE A 170 6.93 4.77 7.72
N ALA A 171 5.96 5.07 6.86
CA ALA A 171 5.36 6.39 6.80
C ALA A 171 4.61 6.68 8.11
N VAL A 172 4.83 7.86 8.68
CA VAL A 172 4.12 8.33 9.88
C VAL A 172 3.65 9.76 9.61
N PRO A 173 2.35 9.99 9.47
CA PRO A 173 1.79 11.32 9.27
C PRO A 173 1.90 12.18 10.53
N ASP A 174 2.16 13.46 10.32
CA ASP A 174 1.89 14.51 11.29
C ASP A 174 0.46 15.08 11.09
N PRO A 175 -0.03 15.98 11.97
CA PRO A 175 -1.41 16.49 11.88
C PRO A 175 -1.74 17.26 10.59
N SER A 176 -0.74 17.70 9.82
CA SER A 176 -0.91 18.43 8.55
C SER A 176 -1.20 17.51 7.37
N TYR A 177 -1.02 16.19 7.53
CA TYR A 177 -1.40 15.24 6.49
C TYR A 177 -2.90 15.28 6.22
N TRP A 178 -3.28 14.83 5.02
CA TRP A 178 -4.64 14.82 4.53
C TRP A 178 -5.66 14.38 5.60
N ALA A 179 -6.62 15.27 5.90
CA ALA A 179 -7.65 15.11 6.92
C ALA A 179 -7.14 14.67 8.31
N SER A 180 -5.90 15.04 8.66
CA SER A 180 -5.19 14.65 9.89
C SER A 180 -5.22 13.14 10.16
N THR A 181 -5.12 12.35 9.10
CA THR A 181 -5.24 10.89 9.15
C THR A 181 -3.96 10.19 9.59
N ALA A 182 -4.11 8.94 10.02
CA ALA A 182 -3.00 8.04 10.32
C ALA A 182 -2.66 7.14 9.13
N SER A 183 -1.43 6.66 9.11
CA SER A 183 -0.99 5.58 8.22
C SER A 183 -1.45 4.23 8.78
N HIS A 184 -1.74 3.28 7.89
CA HIS A 184 -2.15 1.93 8.24
C HIS A 184 -1.48 0.93 7.28
N PHE A 185 -1.18 -0.27 7.77
CA PHE A 185 -0.41 -1.27 7.05
C PHE A 185 -0.98 -2.67 7.27
N TYR A 186 -1.02 -3.49 6.23
CA TYR A 186 -1.00 -4.95 6.37
C TYR A 186 0.43 -5.42 6.52
N ILE A 187 0.64 -6.39 7.41
CA ILE A 187 1.94 -7.02 7.64
C ILE A 187 1.86 -8.46 7.15
N ASN A 188 2.49 -8.74 6.01
CA ASN A 188 2.44 -10.07 5.43
C ASN A 188 3.39 -11.04 6.14
N PRO A 189 3.09 -12.35 6.11
CA PRO A 189 3.98 -13.37 6.65
C PRO A 189 5.40 -13.29 6.09
N PRO A 190 6.44 -13.56 6.91
CA PRO A 190 7.81 -13.64 6.44
C PRO A 190 7.97 -14.58 5.22
N GLY A 191 8.65 -14.09 4.18
CA GLY A 191 8.86 -14.80 2.92
C GLY A 191 7.82 -14.53 1.83
N VAL A 192 6.77 -13.75 2.12
CA VAL A 192 5.84 -13.26 1.09
C VAL A 192 6.44 -12.02 0.44
N SER A 193 6.53 -12.03 -0.89
CA SER A 193 7.06 -10.89 -1.67
C SER A 193 6.07 -9.72 -1.68
N VAL A 194 6.56 -8.51 -2.00
CA VAL A 194 5.67 -7.33 -2.20
C VAL A 194 4.64 -7.54 -3.33
N ASP A 195 4.99 -8.27 -4.39
CA ASP A 195 4.08 -8.55 -5.52
C ASP A 195 2.96 -9.53 -5.15
N GLU A 196 3.17 -10.36 -4.12
CA GLU A 196 2.19 -11.29 -3.59
C GLU A 196 1.39 -10.70 -2.44
N GLY A 197 2.03 -9.92 -1.58
CA GLY A 197 1.46 -9.38 -0.35
C GLY A 197 0.79 -8.02 -0.48
N CYS A 198 1.27 -7.12 -1.35
CA CYS A 198 0.72 -5.77 -1.50
C CYS A 198 -0.31 -5.71 -2.62
N LYS A 199 -1.35 -6.54 -2.44
CA LYS A 199 -2.50 -6.65 -3.32
C LYS A 199 -3.70 -7.22 -2.59
N TRP A 200 -4.87 -7.14 -3.21
CA TRP A 200 -6.01 -7.93 -2.76
C TRP A 200 -5.71 -9.44 -2.91
N GLY A 201 -5.78 -10.16 -1.80
CA GLY A 201 -5.42 -11.57 -1.71
C GLY A 201 -6.52 -12.51 -2.19
N SER A 202 -6.17 -13.77 -2.37
CA SER A 202 -7.13 -14.85 -2.61
C SER A 202 -7.32 -15.67 -1.33
N THR A 203 -8.40 -16.44 -1.26
CA THR A 203 -8.64 -17.40 -0.16
C THR A 203 -7.71 -18.61 -0.18
N SER A 204 -6.69 -18.64 -1.06
CA SER A 204 -5.72 -19.73 -1.12
C SER A 204 -4.56 -19.55 -0.14
N ASN A 205 -4.25 -18.32 0.28
CA ASN A 205 -3.13 -18.03 1.18
C ASN A 205 -3.41 -16.86 2.16
N PRO A 206 -2.81 -16.84 3.35
CA PRO A 206 -3.04 -15.84 4.40
C PRO A 206 -2.19 -14.56 4.23
N TYR A 207 -2.25 -13.93 3.06
CA TYR A 207 -1.54 -12.68 2.75
C TYR A 207 -2.42 -11.73 1.93
N GLY A 208 -1.97 -10.50 1.71
CA GLY A 208 -2.82 -9.43 1.18
C GLY A 208 -3.80 -8.95 2.24
N ASN A 209 -5.06 -8.74 1.84
CA ASN A 209 -6.14 -8.43 2.77
C ASN A 209 -6.37 -9.52 3.84
N TRP A 210 -5.86 -10.75 3.62
CA TRP A 210 -5.88 -11.86 4.56
C TRP A 210 -4.61 -11.98 5.42
N ALA A 211 -3.73 -10.98 5.41
CA ALA A 211 -2.60 -10.93 6.34
C ALA A 211 -3.11 -10.95 7.80
N PRO A 212 -2.43 -11.64 8.73
CA PRO A 212 -2.94 -11.80 10.10
C PRO A 212 -2.84 -10.51 10.93
N TYR A 213 -1.88 -9.64 10.63
CA TYR A 213 -1.59 -8.46 11.44
C TYR A 213 -1.69 -7.16 10.65
N VAL A 214 -2.05 -6.12 11.41
CA VAL A 214 -2.06 -4.73 10.96
C VAL A 214 -1.20 -3.88 11.87
N ALA A 215 -0.66 -2.80 11.31
CA ALA A 215 -0.09 -1.70 12.08
C ALA A 215 -0.75 -0.38 11.69
N GLY A 216 -0.66 0.61 12.58
CA GLY A 216 -0.99 1.99 12.26
C GLY A 216 -0.15 2.96 13.07
N ALA A 217 0.10 4.15 12.50
CA ALA A 217 0.88 5.17 13.18
C ALA A 217 0.52 6.60 12.75
N ASN A 218 0.59 7.52 13.71
CA ASN A 218 0.51 8.97 13.51
C ASN A 218 1.26 9.69 14.64
N GLN A 219 1.61 10.95 14.40
CA GLN A 219 2.23 11.84 15.38
C GLN A 219 1.31 13.04 15.68
N ASP A 220 1.19 13.42 16.95
CA ASP A 220 0.48 14.65 17.35
C ASP A 220 1.38 15.90 17.25
N SER A 221 0.80 17.07 17.51
CA SER A 221 1.52 18.35 17.52
C SER A 221 2.57 18.46 18.65
N ASN A 222 2.49 17.61 19.67
CA ASN A 222 3.47 17.51 20.76
C ASN A 222 4.60 16.52 20.44
N LYS A 223 4.64 15.97 19.21
CA LYS A 223 5.58 14.96 18.76
C LYS A 223 5.45 13.62 19.47
N ASN A 224 4.32 13.34 20.11
CA ASN A 224 4.01 11.99 20.56
C ASN A 224 3.59 11.16 19.36
N THR A 225 4.31 10.06 19.13
CA THR A 225 3.97 9.10 18.07
C THR A 225 3.18 7.96 18.68
N PHE A 226 1.97 7.72 18.17
CA PHE A 226 1.13 6.61 18.56
C PHE A 226 1.38 5.48 17.56
N VAL A 227 1.82 4.32 18.06
CA VAL A 227 2.12 3.14 17.25
C VAL A 227 1.22 2.02 17.70
N LYS A 228 0.37 1.55 16.79
CA LYS A 228 -0.56 0.46 17.00
C LYS A 228 -0.07 -0.78 16.25
N ILE A 229 -0.12 -1.93 16.90
CA ILE A 229 -0.14 -3.24 16.26
C ILE A 229 -1.40 -3.99 16.69
N GLY A 230 -1.96 -4.80 15.80
CA GLY A 230 -3.16 -5.56 16.12
C GLY A 230 -3.41 -6.71 15.16
N TRP A 231 -4.36 -7.56 15.54
CA TRP A 231 -4.92 -8.56 14.64
C TRP A 231 -5.76 -7.87 13.57
N ASN A 232 -5.56 -8.28 12.31
CA ASN A 232 -6.37 -7.81 11.20
C ASN A 232 -7.80 -8.30 11.38
N PRO A 233 -8.81 -7.41 11.49
CA PRO A 233 -10.21 -7.83 11.63
C PRO A 233 -10.68 -8.75 10.50
N VAL A 234 -10.20 -8.53 9.26
CA VAL A 234 -10.51 -9.38 8.10
C VAL A 234 -10.00 -10.81 8.31
N TYR A 235 -8.89 -11.00 9.02
CA TYR A 235 -8.39 -12.34 9.35
C TYR A 235 -9.33 -13.09 10.28
N LEU A 236 -10.10 -12.38 11.11
CA LEU A 236 -10.96 -12.95 12.15
C LEU A 236 -12.40 -13.18 11.69
N GLU A 237 -12.77 -12.65 10.52
CA GLU A 237 -14.10 -12.84 9.95
C GLU A 237 -14.40 -14.31 9.65
N ASP A 238 -15.69 -14.67 9.68
CA ASP A 238 -16.17 -16.00 9.27
C ASP A 238 -15.88 -16.32 7.80
N SER A 239 -15.71 -15.27 6.97
CA SER A 239 -15.36 -15.36 5.55
C SER A 239 -13.89 -15.79 5.35
N CYS A 240 -13.03 -15.60 6.35
CA CYS A 240 -11.61 -15.90 6.28
C CYS A 240 -11.36 -17.39 6.53
N PRO A 241 -10.83 -18.15 5.55
CA PRO A 241 -10.52 -19.56 5.75
C PRO A 241 -9.37 -19.78 6.75
N PHE A 242 -8.61 -18.73 7.05
CA PHE A 242 -7.44 -18.77 7.93
C PHE A 242 -7.74 -18.35 9.37
N LYS A 243 -8.98 -17.98 9.70
CA LYS A 243 -9.30 -17.36 11.00
C LYS A 243 -8.90 -18.16 12.24
N ASN A 244 -8.79 -19.49 12.12
CA ASN A 244 -8.36 -20.38 13.20
C ASN A 244 -6.90 -20.87 13.03
N THR A 245 -6.21 -20.40 11.98
CA THR A 245 -4.82 -20.76 11.71
C THR A 245 -3.91 -19.86 12.53
N LYS A 246 -3.08 -20.49 13.36
CA LYS A 246 -2.09 -19.81 14.19
C LYS A 246 -0.86 -19.44 13.35
N PRO A 247 -0.52 -18.15 13.20
CA PRO A 247 0.72 -17.75 12.54
C PRO A 247 1.95 -18.31 13.28
N THR A 248 3.00 -18.63 12.53
CA THR A 248 4.27 -19.16 13.05
C THR A 248 5.35 -18.08 13.23
N TRP A 249 4.92 -16.83 13.30
CA TRP A 249 5.70 -15.62 13.48
C TRP A 249 4.89 -14.65 14.36
N GLY A 250 5.55 -13.63 14.88
CA GLY A 250 4.93 -12.61 15.73
C GLY A 250 5.50 -11.22 15.46
N ILE A 251 4.89 -10.23 16.10
CA ILE A 251 5.34 -8.84 16.05
C ILE A 251 5.30 -8.22 17.45
N LYS A 252 6.20 -7.29 17.74
CA LYS A 252 6.19 -6.54 19.00
C LYS A 252 6.69 -5.12 18.79
N ILE A 253 6.25 -4.21 19.65
CA ILE A 253 6.80 -2.86 19.70
C ILE A 253 7.94 -2.82 20.71
N THR A 254 9.05 -2.21 20.32
CA THR A 254 10.17 -1.82 21.21
C THR A 254 10.48 -0.34 21.02
N CYS A 255 11.29 0.24 21.89
CA CYS A 255 11.73 1.63 21.73
C CYS A 255 13.24 1.72 21.90
N ASP A 256 13.87 2.63 21.17
CA ASP A 256 15.31 2.87 21.33
C ASP A 256 15.63 3.41 22.74
N ASP A 257 14.68 4.12 23.34
CA ASP A 257 14.69 4.56 24.73
C ASP A 257 13.34 4.18 25.38
N GLU A 258 13.30 3.06 26.09
CA GLU A 258 12.08 2.56 26.74
C GLU A 258 11.48 3.55 27.75
N SER A 259 12.30 4.42 28.35
CA SER A 259 11.81 5.43 29.31
C SER A 259 10.94 6.51 28.66
N LYS A 260 10.96 6.60 27.33
CA LYS A 260 10.15 7.53 26.53
C LYS A 260 8.94 6.84 25.88
N CYS A 261 8.67 5.60 26.24
CA CYS A 261 7.57 4.83 25.69
C CYS A 261 6.58 4.37 26.75
N ASN A 262 5.32 4.78 26.58
CA ASN A 262 4.21 4.32 27.40
C ASN A 262 3.43 3.24 26.65
N GLY A 263 2.94 2.22 27.37
CA GLY A 263 2.14 1.13 26.79
C GLY A 263 2.92 -0.14 26.46
N LEU A 264 4.21 -0.22 26.82
CA LEU A 264 4.98 -1.47 26.76
C LEU A 264 4.66 -2.40 27.96
N PRO A 265 4.71 -3.74 27.81
CA PRO A 265 4.92 -4.45 26.55
C PRO A 265 3.69 -4.39 25.64
N CYS A 266 3.92 -4.44 24.34
CA CYS A 266 2.89 -4.56 23.31
C CYS A 266 3.38 -5.56 22.26
N GLU A 267 2.90 -6.80 22.35
CA GLU A 267 3.40 -7.93 21.56
C GLU A 267 2.23 -8.81 21.08
N ILE A 268 2.27 -9.23 19.82
CA ILE A 268 1.46 -10.31 19.26
C ILE A 268 2.36 -11.52 19.11
N ASN A 269 2.10 -12.55 19.92
CA ASN A 269 2.88 -13.78 19.91
C ASN A 269 1.94 -14.98 20.00
N PRO A 270 1.51 -15.52 18.86
CA PRO A 270 0.57 -16.63 18.83
C PRO A 270 1.04 -17.85 19.62
N SER A 271 2.35 -18.05 19.83
CA SER A 271 2.87 -19.14 20.69
C SER A 271 2.35 -19.04 22.13
N LYS A 272 2.16 -17.82 22.65
CA LYS A 272 1.76 -17.53 24.03
C LYS A 272 0.24 -17.44 24.21
N ASN A 273 -0.47 -16.81 23.27
CA ASN A 273 -1.88 -16.41 23.46
C ASN A 273 -2.82 -16.81 22.32
N GLY A 274 -2.32 -17.55 21.32
CA GLY A 274 -3.13 -18.06 20.21
C GLY A 274 -3.56 -16.97 19.22
N VAL A 275 -4.63 -17.23 18.47
CA VAL A 275 -5.21 -16.25 17.54
C VAL A 275 -5.96 -15.19 18.32
N ASN A 276 -5.87 -13.94 17.86
CA ASN A 276 -6.46 -12.76 18.48
C ASN A 276 -5.94 -12.40 19.88
N GLY A 277 -4.78 -12.94 20.30
CA GLY A 277 -4.20 -12.59 21.59
C GLY A 277 -3.19 -11.44 21.51
N ILE A 278 -3.16 -10.59 22.55
CA ILE A 278 -2.12 -9.58 22.81
C ILE A 278 -1.39 -9.91 24.12
N VAL A 279 -0.08 -9.68 24.18
CA VAL A 279 0.73 -9.67 25.40
C VAL A 279 0.92 -8.21 25.82
N GLY A 280 0.53 -7.90 27.06
CA GLY A 280 0.54 -6.56 27.62
C GLY A 280 -0.85 -5.94 27.75
N SER A 281 -0.93 -4.61 27.73
CA SER A 281 -2.18 -3.86 27.86
C SER A 281 -2.93 -3.77 26.53
N GLY A 282 -3.53 -4.89 26.11
CA GLY A 282 -4.34 -4.98 24.90
C GLY A 282 -5.80 -4.57 25.12
N SER A 283 -6.46 -4.18 24.04
CA SER A 283 -7.91 -3.88 23.95
C SER A 283 -8.49 -4.48 22.67
N SER A 284 -9.80 -4.72 22.65
CA SER A 284 -10.50 -5.15 21.44
C SER A 284 -10.92 -3.96 20.58
N GLY A 285 -10.60 -4.03 19.29
CA GLY A 285 -10.89 -2.99 18.32
C GLY A 285 -12.08 -3.31 17.41
N ALA A 286 -12.18 -2.53 16.34
CA ALA A 286 -13.17 -2.73 15.30
C ALA A 286 -13.07 -4.15 14.70
N GLY A 287 -14.22 -4.76 14.42
CA GLY A 287 -14.31 -6.14 13.94
C GLY A 287 -13.77 -7.20 14.90
N GLY A 288 -13.59 -6.87 16.19
CA GLY A 288 -13.18 -7.81 17.23
C GLY A 288 -11.68 -8.13 17.26
N GLY A 289 -10.87 -7.43 16.45
CA GLY A 289 -9.42 -7.59 16.45
C GLY A 289 -8.77 -6.95 17.66
N ASP A 290 -8.08 -7.75 18.47
CA ASP A 290 -7.33 -7.24 19.60
C ASP A 290 -6.07 -6.51 19.14
N PHE A 291 -5.73 -5.43 19.84
CA PHE A 291 -4.60 -4.56 19.53
C PHE A 291 -3.98 -3.99 20.81
N CYS A 292 -2.77 -3.46 20.68
CA CYS A 292 -2.15 -2.61 21.69
C CYS A 292 -1.52 -1.39 21.04
N VAL A 293 -1.30 -0.35 21.86
CA VAL A 293 -0.75 0.93 21.42
C VAL A 293 0.41 1.30 22.32
N VAL A 294 1.50 1.76 21.69
CA VAL A 294 2.63 2.38 22.38
C VAL A 294 2.71 3.84 21.96
N THR A 295 2.91 4.73 22.93
CA THR A 295 3.17 6.14 22.68
C THR A 295 4.65 6.43 22.88
N ALA A 296 5.36 6.70 21.79
CA ALA A 296 6.74 7.20 21.83
C ALA A 296 6.73 8.72 21.95
N GLN A 297 7.21 9.23 23.08
CA GLN A 297 7.02 10.63 23.48
C GLN A 297 8.09 11.56 22.87
N ASN A 298 7.72 12.81 22.62
CA ASN A 298 8.65 13.89 22.22
C ASN A 298 9.60 13.53 21.05
N GLY A 299 9.10 12.84 20.04
CA GLY A 299 9.87 12.44 18.85
C GLY A 299 10.81 11.26 19.08
N ALA A 300 10.64 10.51 20.18
CA ALA A 300 11.34 9.24 20.38
C ALA A 300 11.00 8.25 19.25
N THR A 301 11.93 7.34 18.98
CA THR A 301 11.76 6.30 17.96
C THR A 301 11.22 5.03 18.59
N ALA A 302 10.08 4.57 18.06
CA ALA A 302 9.56 3.24 18.29
C ALA A 302 9.96 2.31 17.14
N ASN A 303 10.07 1.03 17.44
CA ASN A 303 10.33 -0.01 16.45
C ASN A 303 9.22 -1.03 16.47
N ILE A 304 8.86 -1.56 15.30
CA ILE A 304 8.04 -2.78 15.21
C ILE A 304 8.95 -3.92 14.77
N GLU A 305 9.16 -4.89 15.66
CA GLU A 305 10.04 -6.04 15.42
C GLU A 305 9.21 -7.22 14.91
N VAL A 306 9.57 -7.75 13.74
CA VAL A 306 9.01 -9.00 13.17
C VAL A 306 9.93 -10.15 13.57
N PHE A 307 9.39 -11.23 14.13
CA PHE A 307 10.20 -12.35 14.60
C PHE A 307 9.56 -13.72 14.30
N ASP A 308 10.40 -14.72 14.09
CA ASP A 308 9.97 -16.11 13.94
C ASP A 308 9.61 -16.72 15.30
N LEU A 309 8.64 -17.64 15.31
CA LEU A 309 8.37 -18.51 16.46
C LEU A 309 9.08 -19.85 16.27
N ASP A 310 9.49 -20.48 17.37
CA ASP A 310 10.24 -21.74 17.36
C ASP A 310 9.59 -22.78 16.44
N GLY A 311 10.38 -23.29 15.48
CA GLY A 311 9.94 -24.23 14.44
C GLY A 311 9.84 -23.64 13.02
N SER A 312 10.05 -22.33 12.82
CA SER A 312 9.98 -21.66 11.50
C SER A 312 11.32 -21.48 10.77
N SER A 313 12.45 -21.87 11.38
CA SER A 313 13.79 -21.65 10.84
C SER A 313 14.23 -22.74 9.85
N ASP A 314 13.70 -22.71 8.64
CA ASP A 314 14.31 -23.41 7.51
C ASP A 314 15.54 -22.63 7.00
N GLY A 315 16.59 -22.60 7.82
CA GLY A 315 17.90 -22.08 7.48
C GLY A 315 18.63 -23.03 6.52
N SER A 316 18.42 -22.86 5.22
CA SER A 316 19.28 -23.49 4.20
C SER A 316 20.53 -22.65 3.98
N GLY A 317 21.51 -22.81 4.86
CA GLY A 317 22.80 -22.13 4.81
C GLY A 317 23.97 -23.04 5.16
N SER A 318 24.03 -24.25 4.59
CA SER A 318 25.20 -25.12 4.72
C SER A 318 26.20 -24.84 3.59
N GLY A 319 27.01 -23.81 3.77
CA GLY A 319 28.27 -23.64 3.04
C GLY A 319 29.36 -24.48 3.71
N SER A 320 29.65 -25.65 3.16
CA SER A 320 30.83 -26.43 3.52
C SER A 320 31.49 -26.94 2.24
N GLY A 321 32.58 -26.28 1.86
CA GLY A 321 33.48 -26.80 0.85
C GLY A 321 34.31 -27.94 1.43
N SER A 322 34.47 -29.01 0.64
CA SER A 322 35.75 -29.70 0.38
C SER A 322 35.53 -30.94 -0.49
N GLY A 323 36.18 -30.94 -1.65
CA GLY A 323 37.09 -32.02 -2.08
C GLY A 323 36.56 -33.43 -2.35
N SER A 324 36.50 -33.74 -3.66
CA SER A 324 37.06 -34.93 -4.33
C SER A 324 36.57 -36.34 -3.95
N GLY A 325 36.02 -37.04 -4.95
CA GLY A 325 35.92 -38.51 -4.93
C GLY A 325 35.16 -39.08 -6.12
N SER A 326 35.89 -39.47 -7.17
CA SER A 326 35.37 -40.21 -8.32
C SER A 326 34.96 -41.63 -7.93
N GLY A 327 33.84 -42.13 -8.46
CA GLY A 327 33.43 -43.52 -8.27
C GLY A 327 32.26 -43.91 -9.17
N SER A 328 32.58 -44.53 -10.30
CA SER A 328 31.64 -45.14 -11.25
C SER A 328 30.91 -46.34 -10.65
N GLY A 329 29.64 -46.53 -11.00
CA GLY A 329 28.87 -47.71 -10.62
C GLY A 329 27.54 -47.81 -11.35
N SER A 330 27.56 -48.39 -12.54
CA SER A 330 26.38 -48.81 -13.31
C SER A 330 25.64 -49.96 -12.61
N GLY A 331 24.32 -49.88 -12.54
CA GLY A 331 23.49 -50.96 -12.02
C GLY A 331 22.04 -50.84 -12.51
N SER A 332 21.74 -51.52 -13.60
CA SER A 332 20.38 -51.72 -14.11
C SER A 332 19.64 -52.74 -13.26
N GLY A 333 18.37 -52.47 -12.96
CA GLY A 333 17.48 -53.41 -12.29
C GLY A 333 16.02 -53.12 -12.63
N SER A 334 15.49 -53.87 -13.59
CA SER A 334 14.09 -53.89 -13.98
C SER A 334 13.24 -54.67 -12.97
N GLY A 335 12.04 -54.20 -12.67
CA GLY A 335 11.04 -54.92 -11.90
C GLY A 335 9.64 -54.47 -12.29
N SER A 336 8.99 -55.25 -13.14
CA SER A 336 7.58 -55.12 -13.54
C SER A 336 6.69 -55.96 -12.62
N ALA A 337 5.47 -55.50 -12.32
CA ALA A 337 4.20 -56.27 -12.23
C ALA A 337 3.15 -55.38 -11.52
N SER A 338 2.06 -54.98 -12.19
CA SER A 338 0.76 -55.69 -12.27
C SER A 338 -0.10 -55.43 -11.02
N ALA A 339 -1.42 -55.24 -11.04
CA ALA A 339 -2.47 -55.04 -12.04
C ALA A 339 -3.79 -54.86 -11.23
N SER A 340 -4.92 -54.73 -11.94
CA SER A 340 -6.34 -54.69 -11.49
C SER A 340 -6.80 -53.33 -10.94
N GLY A 341 -7.80 -52.65 -11.49
CA GLY A 341 -9.06 -53.10 -12.11
C GLY A 341 -10.18 -52.77 -11.10
N SER A 342 -11.34 -52.18 -11.40
CA SER A 342 -12.04 -51.92 -12.64
C SER A 342 -13.09 -50.81 -12.40
N ALA A 343 -13.52 -50.21 -13.50
CA ALA A 343 -14.63 -49.27 -13.59
C ALA A 343 -15.97 -49.82 -13.10
N SER A 344 -16.93 -48.93 -12.82
CA SER A 344 -18.18 -48.84 -13.59
C SER A 344 -19.01 -47.62 -13.18
N ALA A 345 -19.51 -46.95 -14.21
CA ALA A 345 -20.39 -45.79 -14.20
C ALA A 345 -21.87 -46.18 -14.15
N SER A 346 -22.73 -45.26 -13.74
CA SER A 346 -23.98 -44.79 -14.41
C SER A 346 -24.74 -43.88 -13.44
N ALA A 347 -24.93 -42.59 -13.76
CA ALA A 347 -26.09 -42.02 -14.48
C ALA A 347 -27.41 -42.22 -13.73
N SER A 348 -28.39 -41.32 -13.64
CA SER A 348 -28.64 -39.93 -14.02
C SER A 348 -30.13 -39.74 -13.69
N ALA A 349 -30.56 -38.62 -13.12
CA ALA A 349 -31.92 -38.11 -13.34
C ALA A 349 -32.01 -36.63 -12.97
N SER A 350 -32.32 -35.84 -13.98
CA SER A 350 -32.57 -34.39 -13.97
C SER A 350 -34.07 -34.13 -14.10
N VAL A 351 -34.60 -33.07 -13.49
CA VAL A 351 -35.70 -32.22 -14.02
C VAL A 351 -35.55 -30.83 -13.34
N HIS A 352 -35.09 -29.76 -14.04
CA HIS A 352 -35.86 -28.70 -14.76
C HIS A 352 -36.97 -28.05 -13.91
N ARG A 353 -37.27 -26.75 -13.87
CA ARG A 353 -37.00 -25.48 -14.60
C ARG A 353 -37.71 -24.40 -13.69
N LYS A 354 -37.53 -23.07 -13.72
CA LYS A 354 -37.25 -22.09 -14.78
C LYS A 354 -37.10 -20.68 -14.12
N ARG A 355 -36.13 -19.91 -14.64
CA ARG A 355 -36.09 -18.45 -14.96
C ARG A 355 -36.80 -17.38 -14.10
N GLY A 356 -36.03 -16.34 -13.79
CA GLY A 356 -36.47 -14.94 -13.68
C GLY A 356 -35.28 -13.99 -13.44
N GLU A 357 -35.07 -13.03 -14.34
CA GLU A 357 -33.96 -12.07 -14.40
C GLU A 357 -33.93 -11.07 -13.22
N GLY A 358 -32.75 -10.51 -12.93
CA GLY A 358 -32.61 -9.38 -12.00
C GLY A 358 -31.15 -9.04 -11.69
N HIS A 359 -30.52 -8.28 -12.57
CA HIS A 359 -29.21 -7.65 -12.38
C HIS A 359 -29.30 -6.66 -11.20
N VAL A 360 -28.70 -6.97 -10.05
CA VAL A 360 -28.51 -6.00 -8.95
C VAL A 360 -27.07 -6.08 -8.49
N HIS A 361 -26.28 -5.09 -8.90
CA HIS A 361 -24.96 -4.80 -8.35
C HIS A 361 -25.07 -4.68 -6.83
N LYS A 362 -24.38 -5.56 -6.12
CA LYS A 362 -24.45 -5.71 -4.66
C LYS A 362 -23.67 -4.58 -3.99
N LYS A 363 -24.32 -3.41 -3.83
CA LYS A 363 -23.85 -2.24 -3.06
C LYS A 363 -23.88 -2.46 -1.53
N ARG A 364 -23.53 -3.64 -1.02
CA ARG A 364 -23.57 -3.93 0.45
C ARG A 364 -22.21 -4.10 1.12
N ASP A 365 -21.13 -4.21 0.36
CA ASP A 365 -19.83 -4.54 0.95
C ASP A 365 -18.98 -3.30 1.30
N ASN A 366 -19.47 -2.08 1.05
CA ASN A 366 -18.72 -0.83 1.27
C ASN A 366 -19.23 0.03 2.45
N GLN A 367 -20.21 -0.46 3.21
CA GLN A 367 -20.80 0.29 4.33
C GLN A 367 -20.30 -0.17 5.70
N ILE A 368 -19.82 -1.42 5.80
CA ILE A 368 -19.31 -1.99 7.06
C ILE A 368 -17.84 -1.60 7.26
N THR A 369 -17.05 -1.55 6.19
CA THR A 369 -15.67 -1.00 6.16
C THR A 369 -15.64 0.43 6.71
N LYS A 370 -16.57 1.30 6.32
CA LYS A 370 -16.64 2.71 6.77
C LYS A 370 -16.71 2.93 8.28
N THR A 371 -17.36 2.04 9.03
CA THR A 371 -17.53 2.21 10.48
C THR A 371 -16.27 1.82 11.26
N VAL A 372 -15.40 0.98 10.68
CA VAL A 372 -14.18 0.46 11.31
C VAL A 372 -13.04 1.50 11.32
N TYR A 373 -12.94 2.34 10.29
CA TYR A 373 -11.81 3.27 10.12
C TYR A 373 -11.93 4.59 10.90
N THR A 374 -13.14 4.95 11.35
CA THR A 374 -13.36 6.24 12.06
C THR A 374 -12.92 6.18 13.53
N THR A 375 -12.78 4.99 14.11
CA THR A 375 -12.47 4.82 15.55
C THR A 375 -11.00 5.14 15.88
N VAL A 376 -10.06 5.00 14.92
CA VAL A 376 -8.65 5.36 15.16
C VAL A 376 -8.45 6.87 15.30
N VAL A 377 -9.35 7.69 14.74
CA VAL A 377 -9.28 9.17 14.87
C VAL A 377 -10.11 9.70 16.04
N ARG A 378 -10.98 8.88 16.66
CA ARG A 378 -11.88 9.33 17.74
C ARG A 378 -11.56 8.82 19.14
N ASP A 379 -10.81 7.74 19.27
CA ASP A 379 -10.43 7.18 20.58
C ASP A 379 -8.92 7.31 20.88
N SER A 380 -8.26 8.34 20.32
CA SER A 380 -6.92 8.80 20.74
C SER A 380 -6.99 10.23 21.27
#